data_AF-A0A067PKX1-F1
#
_entry.id   AF-A0A067PKX1-F1
#
_cell.length_a   1.000
_cell.length_b   1.000
_cell.length_c   1.000
_cell.angle_alpha   90.00
_cell.angle_beta   90.00
_cell.angle_gamma   90.00
#
_symmetry.space_group_name_H-M   'P 1'
#
loop_
_entity.id
_entity.type
_entity.pdbx_description
1 polymer ?
#
loop_
_entity_poly.entity_id
_entity_poly.type
_entity_poly.pdbx_seq_one_letter_code
_entity_poly.pdbx_strand_id
1 'polypeptide(L)'
;MKRRHSTISADAKVLEPKQGSKSNRRKLSKSSGRLAGLLSLPMDILFEVFGHLLPIDLLHLARTTKEFRHVLMRRSSISIWRDSFSNVPDLPSFPPDLNEPQWANLLFDSHCHNCLRASVRTVEWRFRVRFCSKCSATKLVAMYEWELEFSPRLVAWRYASKPDTKYPGFKSKQCVYSQDEIDMFVKQVQAFDLEVDRPAYNAYIDARRLAVGNVMNHAKECEEWVVRCTDDRRQELQNIKRERVEAVIERLTELGWGDDISRLLPADSLVSHPLVNKPVPLTDRIWNNIRDQLEDYMEDMRKKRLDSIAFWKGARDVSVNM
;
A
#
# COMPACT_ATOMS: atom_id res chain seq x y z
N MET A 1 -38.40 15.88 -65.64
CA MET A 1 -39.16 16.47 -66.75
C MET A 1 -39.40 17.94 -66.43
N LYS A 2 -39.04 18.85 -67.36
CA LYS A 2 -39.24 20.33 -67.36
C LYS A 2 -38.40 21.13 -66.34
N ARG A 3 -37.76 22.27 -66.63
CA ARG A 3 -37.30 23.09 -67.80
C ARG A 3 -36.51 24.25 -67.09
N ARG A 4 -35.21 24.52 -67.36
CA ARG A 4 -34.66 25.56 -68.30
C ARG A 4 -35.39 26.92 -68.20
N HIS A 5 -34.81 28.13 -68.05
CA HIS A 5 -33.55 28.79 -68.47
C HIS A 5 -33.44 30.14 -67.68
N SER A 6 -32.29 30.60 -67.18
CA SER A 6 -31.21 31.46 -67.78
C SER A 6 -31.29 32.96 -67.47
N THR A 7 -30.17 33.51 -66.96
CA THR A 7 -29.48 34.81 -67.31
C THR A 7 -28.31 34.95 -66.30
N ILE A 8 -27.02 34.80 -66.63
CA ILE A 8 -26.06 35.73 -67.29
C ILE A 8 -26.12 37.14 -66.67
N SER A 9 -25.08 37.85 -66.24
CA SER A 9 -23.64 37.68 -65.99
C SER A 9 -23.21 39.00 -65.33
N ALA A 10 -22.28 38.99 -64.37
CA ALA A 10 -21.47 40.17 -64.05
C ALA A 10 -20.15 39.74 -63.41
N ASP A 11 -19.08 40.28 -63.97
CA ASP A 11 -17.66 40.02 -63.73
C ASP A 11 -17.22 40.04 -62.27
N ALA A 12 -16.35 39.10 -61.89
CA ALA A 12 -15.43 39.28 -60.78
C ALA A 12 -14.11 38.53 -61.02
N LYS A 13 -13.05 39.33 -61.19
CA LYS A 13 -11.65 38.99 -61.41
C LYS A 13 -11.08 38.00 -60.39
N VAL A 14 -10.28 37.06 -60.91
CA VAL A 14 -9.29 36.25 -60.18
C VAL A 14 -8.16 37.16 -59.67
N LEU A 15 -7.92 37.22 -58.36
CA LEU A 15 -6.65 37.64 -57.75
C LEU A 15 -6.45 37.00 -56.35
N GLU A 16 -5.48 36.08 -56.31
CA GLU A 16 -4.54 35.64 -55.26
C GLU A 16 -4.91 35.55 -53.75
N PRO A 17 -4.51 34.46 -53.05
CA PRO A 17 -4.67 34.33 -51.60
C PRO A 17 -3.70 35.22 -50.85
N LYS A 18 -4.26 36.12 -50.04
CA LYS A 18 -3.55 37.04 -49.15
C LYS A 18 -2.73 36.30 -48.08
N GLN A 19 -1.50 36.78 -47.90
CA GLN A 19 -0.55 36.39 -46.86
C GLN A 19 -1.18 36.46 -45.46
N GLY A 20 -1.35 35.28 -44.83
CA GLY A 20 -1.70 35.14 -43.43
C GLY A 20 -0.46 35.25 -42.54
N SER A 21 -0.42 36.35 -41.77
CA SER A 21 0.44 36.65 -40.63
C SER A 21 1.10 35.44 -39.94
N LYS A 22 2.46 35.45 -39.91
CA LYS A 22 3.27 34.61 -39.03
C LYS A 22 2.99 34.99 -37.57
N SER A 23 2.01 34.32 -36.96
CA SER A 23 1.87 34.31 -35.51
C SER A 23 3.08 33.60 -34.91
N ASN A 24 4.02 34.41 -34.43
CA ASN A 24 5.23 34.00 -33.74
C ASN A 24 4.80 33.36 -32.41
N ARG A 25 4.46 32.06 -32.44
CA ARG A 25 4.17 31.28 -31.24
C ARG A 25 5.47 31.17 -30.46
N ARG A 26 5.74 32.16 -29.60
CA ARG A 26 6.82 32.13 -28.62
C ARG A 26 6.74 30.78 -27.93
N LYS A 27 7.70 29.89 -28.23
CA LYS A 27 7.91 28.68 -27.45
C LYS A 27 8.14 29.17 -26.02
N LEU A 28 7.16 28.98 -25.15
CA LEU A 28 7.34 29.06 -23.71
C LEU A 28 8.50 28.11 -23.41
N SER A 29 9.68 28.70 -23.21
CA SER A 29 10.84 27.98 -22.68
C SER A 29 10.35 27.34 -21.40
N LYS A 30 10.23 26.01 -21.38
CA LYS A 30 9.95 25.28 -20.14
C LYS A 30 11.05 25.71 -19.19
N SER A 31 10.69 26.41 -18.11
CA SER A 31 11.63 26.69 -17.04
C SER A 31 12.17 25.34 -16.58
N SER A 32 13.41 25.06 -16.95
CA SER A 32 14.09 23.83 -16.60
C SER A 32 14.12 23.79 -15.07
N GLY A 33 13.35 22.88 -14.45
CA GLY A 33 13.31 22.77 -13.00
C GLY A 33 14.71 22.52 -12.44
N ARG A 34 14.92 22.79 -11.15
CA ARG A 34 16.26 22.67 -10.50
C ARG A 34 16.91 21.29 -10.67
N LEU A 35 16.14 20.25 -11.05
CA LEU A 35 16.59 18.87 -11.28
C LEU A 35 16.55 18.42 -12.75
N ALA A 36 16.32 19.32 -13.71
CA ALA A 36 16.20 18.95 -15.11
C ALA A 36 17.48 18.34 -15.71
N GLY A 37 18.63 18.61 -15.10
CA GLY A 37 19.91 18.01 -15.44
C GLY A 37 20.24 16.74 -14.65
N LEU A 38 19.35 16.16 -13.85
CA LEU A 38 19.67 14.98 -13.05
C LEU A 38 20.22 13.84 -13.92
N LEU A 39 19.57 13.56 -15.06
CA LEU A 39 20.02 12.56 -16.03
C LEU A 39 21.22 12.98 -16.90
N SER A 40 21.76 14.19 -16.70
CA SER A 40 23.05 14.59 -17.30
C SER A 40 24.25 14.23 -16.44
N LEU A 41 24.03 13.73 -15.21
CA LEU A 41 25.09 13.16 -14.39
C LEU A 41 25.60 11.84 -14.97
N PRO A 42 26.86 11.45 -14.69
CA PRO A 42 27.36 10.12 -15.04
C PRO A 42 26.49 9.01 -14.47
N MET A 43 26.37 7.91 -15.21
CA MET A 43 25.53 6.78 -14.83
C MET A 43 25.90 6.19 -13.47
N ASP A 44 27.18 6.16 -13.12
CA ASP A 44 27.65 5.62 -11.84
C ASP A 44 27.12 6.44 -10.66
N ILE A 45 27.10 7.77 -10.78
CA ILE A 45 26.55 8.66 -9.74
C ILE A 45 25.04 8.48 -9.61
N LEU A 46 24.35 8.34 -10.74
CA LEU A 46 22.91 8.06 -10.74
C LEU A 46 22.62 6.73 -10.06
N PHE A 47 23.40 5.70 -10.35
CA PHE A 47 23.21 4.35 -9.82
C PHE A 47 23.48 4.31 -8.32
N GLU A 48 24.53 5.00 -7.86
CA GLU A 48 24.80 5.19 -6.43
C GLU A 48 23.60 5.86 -5.73
N VAL A 49 23.13 7.01 -6.23
CA VAL A 49 22.00 7.73 -5.64
C VAL A 49 20.73 6.86 -5.63
N PHE A 50 20.47 6.12 -6.71
CA PHE A 50 19.30 5.25 -6.82
C PHE A 50 19.40 4.01 -5.94
N GLY A 51 20.60 3.51 -5.65
CA GLY A 51 20.80 2.38 -4.74
C GLY A 51 20.38 2.67 -3.30
N HIS A 52 20.41 3.94 -2.88
CA HIS A 52 19.95 4.40 -1.56
C HIS A 52 18.43 4.57 -1.45
N LEU A 53 17.69 4.44 -2.55
CA LEU A 53 16.23 4.60 -2.54
C LEU A 53 15.54 3.30 -2.07
N LEU A 54 14.28 3.42 -1.65
CA LEU A 54 13.42 2.26 -1.47
C LEU A 54 12.95 1.74 -2.85
N PRO A 55 12.59 0.46 -2.97
CA PRO A 55 12.15 -0.11 -4.25
C PRO A 55 10.90 0.58 -4.81
N ILE A 56 10.01 1.05 -3.93
CA ILE A 56 8.81 1.80 -4.34
C ILE A 56 9.15 3.17 -4.93
N ASP A 57 10.19 3.83 -4.42
CA ASP A 57 10.64 5.12 -4.92
C ASP A 57 11.28 4.98 -6.29
N LEU A 58 12.06 3.91 -6.52
CA LEU A 58 12.56 3.56 -7.85
C LEU A 58 11.43 3.27 -8.84
N LEU A 59 10.41 2.53 -8.39
CA LEU A 59 9.26 2.23 -9.23
C LEU A 59 8.49 3.50 -9.60
N HIS A 60 8.30 4.42 -8.65
CA HIS A 60 7.69 5.72 -8.91
C HIS A 60 8.55 6.58 -9.83
N LEU A 61 9.86 6.65 -9.60
CA LEU A 61 10.80 7.39 -10.43
C LEU A 61 10.76 6.89 -11.89
N ALA A 62 10.76 5.57 -12.10
CA ALA A 62 10.61 4.94 -13.41
C ALA A 62 9.27 5.24 -14.10
N ARG A 63 8.25 5.71 -13.36
CA ARG A 63 6.94 6.12 -13.89
C ARG A 63 6.83 7.63 -14.14
N THR A 64 7.80 8.44 -13.70
CA THR A 64 7.75 9.91 -13.86
C THR A 64 8.06 10.38 -15.29
N THR A 65 9.12 9.87 -15.92
CA THR A 65 9.54 10.27 -17.28
C THR A 65 9.94 9.05 -18.12
N LYS A 66 9.98 9.24 -19.45
CA LYS A 66 10.39 8.18 -20.38
C LYS A 66 11.86 7.82 -20.22
N GLU A 67 12.68 8.81 -19.87
CA GLU A 67 14.11 8.68 -19.70
C GLU A 67 14.44 7.86 -18.45
N PHE A 68 13.81 8.15 -17.29
CA PHE A 68 13.95 7.32 -16.09
C PHE A 68 13.46 5.90 -16.33
N ARG A 69 12.32 5.74 -17.00
CA ARG A 69 11.82 4.41 -17.39
C ARG A 69 12.86 3.63 -18.19
N HIS A 70 13.46 4.29 -19.18
CA HIS A 70 14.42 3.66 -20.08
C HIS A 70 15.70 3.23 -19.37
N VAL A 71 16.11 3.94 -18.33
CA VAL A 71 17.27 3.58 -17.48
C VAL A 71 16.88 2.47 -16.49
N LEU A 72 15.85 2.68 -15.68
CA LEU A 72 15.54 1.82 -14.52
C LEU A 72 14.91 0.47 -14.89
N MET A 73 14.25 0.36 -16.05
CA MET A 73 13.59 -0.88 -16.49
C MET A 73 14.48 -1.78 -17.35
N ARG A 74 15.79 -1.49 -17.45
CA ARG A 74 16.76 -2.33 -18.18
C ARG A 74 17.48 -3.30 -17.24
N ARG A 75 17.95 -4.42 -17.80
CA ARG A 75 18.75 -5.41 -17.07
C ARG A 75 20.06 -4.84 -16.51
N SER A 76 20.62 -3.80 -17.14
CA SER A 76 21.81 -3.11 -16.63
C SER A 76 21.60 -2.46 -15.26
N SER A 77 20.36 -2.27 -14.83
CA SER A 77 19.99 -1.61 -13.57
C SER A 77 19.62 -2.61 -12.47
N ILE A 78 19.85 -3.92 -12.67
CA ILE A 78 19.54 -4.98 -11.70
C ILE A 78 20.23 -4.75 -10.35
N SER A 79 21.49 -4.34 -10.35
CA SER A 79 22.24 -4.07 -9.11
C SER A 79 21.53 -3.01 -8.26
N ILE A 80 21.15 -1.89 -8.87
CA ILE A 80 20.43 -0.79 -8.21
C ILE A 80 19.14 -1.28 -7.56
N TRP A 81 18.37 -2.12 -8.27
CA TRP A 81 17.15 -2.67 -7.68
C TRP A 81 17.45 -3.55 -6.49
N ARG A 82 18.46 -4.42 -6.58
CA ARG A 82 18.87 -5.29 -5.46
C ARG A 82 19.37 -4.48 -4.27
N ASP A 83 20.16 -3.44 -4.53
CA ASP A 83 20.62 -2.49 -3.51
C ASP A 83 19.42 -1.80 -2.85
N SER A 84 18.44 -1.36 -3.64
CA SER A 84 17.20 -0.77 -3.11
C SER A 84 16.41 -1.74 -2.23
N PHE A 85 16.39 -3.04 -2.55
CA PHE A 85 15.73 -4.05 -1.73
C PHE A 85 16.49 -4.32 -0.43
N SER A 86 17.82 -4.16 -0.42
CA SER A 86 18.62 -4.30 0.80
C SER A 86 18.32 -3.22 1.85
N ASN A 87 17.74 -2.09 1.43
CA ASN A 87 17.26 -1.04 2.32
C ASN A 87 15.93 -1.39 3.02
N VAL A 88 15.31 -2.54 2.70
CA VAL A 88 14.07 -3.01 3.33
C VAL A 88 14.40 -4.08 4.37
N PRO A 89 14.20 -3.81 5.67
CA PRO A 89 14.51 -4.77 6.73
C PRO A 89 13.71 -6.07 6.61
N ASP A 90 14.39 -7.18 6.90
CA ASP A 90 13.83 -8.54 7.02
C ASP A 90 12.97 -9.01 5.84
N LEU A 91 13.22 -8.45 4.65
CA LEU A 91 12.48 -8.77 3.43
C LEU A 91 12.61 -10.27 3.10
N PRO A 92 11.51 -10.95 2.69
CA PRO A 92 11.58 -12.33 2.21
C PRO A 92 12.56 -12.46 1.05
N SER A 93 13.07 -13.68 0.88
CA SER A 93 13.96 -14.01 -0.23
C SER A 93 13.35 -13.61 -1.58
N PHE A 94 14.19 -13.23 -2.53
CA PHE A 94 13.71 -12.81 -3.84
C PHE A 94 13.09 -13.99 -4.59
N PRO A 95 11.82 -13.89 -5.04
CA PRO A 95 11.16 -15.00 -5.74
C PRO A 95 11.73 -15.20 -7.15
N PRO A 96 12.07 -16.43 -7.55
CA PRO A 96 12.71 -16.69 -8.85
C PRO A 96 11.78 -16.49 -10.05
N ASP A 97 10.46 -16.45 -9.82
CA ASP A 97 9.43 -16.29 -10.84
C ASP A 97 9.16 -14.82 -11.22
N LEU A 98 9.75 -13.85 -10.53
CA LEU A 98 9.56 -12.42 -10.78
C LEU A 98 10.87 -11.72 -11.09
N ASN A 99 10.78 -10.59 -11.80
CA ASN A 99 11.88 -9.63 -11.88
C ASN A 99 11.75 -8.53 -10.82
N GLU A 100 12.81 -7.75 -10.64
CA GLU A 100 12.92 -6.76 -9.59
C GLU A 100 11.79 -5.70 -9.61
N PRO A 101 11.48 -5.05 -10.75
CA PRO A 101 10.33 -4.14 -10.82
C PRO A 101 8.98 -4.80 -10.53
N GLN A 102 8.77 -6.05 -10.96
CA GLN A 102 7.54 -6.81 -10.66
C GLN A 102 7.42 -7.08 -9.17
N TRP A 103 8.53 -7.44 -8.51
CA TRP A 103 8.56 -7.67 -7.08
C TRP A 103 8.29 -6.40 -6.28
N ALA A 104 8.91 -5.28 -6.66
CA ALA A 104 8.65 -3.97 -6.06
C ALA A 104 7.18 -3.56 -6.21
N ASN A 105 6.61 -3.79 -7.39
CA ASN A 105 5.21 -3.50 -7.67
C ASN A 105 4.27 -4.35 -6.79
N LEU A 106 4.55 -5.64 -6.65
CA LEU A 106 3.73 -6.54 -5.81
C LEU A 106 3.80 -6.16 -4.32
N LEU A 107 4.99 -5.89 -3.81
CA LEU A 107 5.24 -5.51 -2.41
C LEU A 107 4.57 -4.19 -2.05
N PHE A 108 4.83 -3.13 -2.82
CA PHE A 108 4.61 -1.76 -2.35
C PHE A 108 3.56 -0.97 -3.14
N ASP A 109 3.31 -1.29 -4.40
CA ASP A 109 2.27 -0.59 -5.15
C ASP A 109 0.88 -1.02 -4.66
N SER A 110 -0.09 -0.12 -4.69
CA SER A 110 -1.45 -0.36 -4.17
C SER A 110 -2.52 -0.40 -5.28
N HIS A 111 -2.10 -0.54 -6.53
CA HIS A 111 -3.01 -0.63 -7.67
C HIS A 111 -3.41 -2.07 -7.99
N CYS A 112 -4.68 -2.27 -8.36
CA CYS A 112 -5.14 -3.55 -8.89
C CYS A 112 -4.37 -3.93 -10.16
N HIS A 113 -3.77 -5.12 -10.20
CA HIS A 113 -3.01 -5.60 -11.35
C HIS A 113 -3.85 -5.84 -12.61
N ASN A 114 -5.18 -5.96 -12.47
CA ASN A 114 -6.08 -6.16 -13.61
C ASN A 114 -6.70 -4.85 -14.13
N CYS A 115 -7.18 -3.97 -13.24
CA CYS A 115 -7.94 -2.77 -13.63
C CYS A 115 -7.31 -1.43 -13.19
N LEU A 116 -6.13 -1.47 -12.57
CA LEU A 116 -5.40 -0.30 -12.07
C LEU A 116 -6.17 0.59 -11.07
N ARG A 117 -7.25 0.07 -10.46
CA ARG A 117 -7.91 0.75 -9.33
C ARG A 117 -6.91 0.89 -8.17
N ALA A 118 -6.74 2.10 -7.67
CA ALA A 118 -5.89 2.41 -6.53
C ALA A 118 -6.44 1.88 -5.18
N SER A 119 -5.61 2.00 -4.13
CA SER A 119 -5.98 1.72 -2.73
C SER A 119 -6.35 0.26 -2.43
N VAL A 120 -5.85 -0.69 -3.21
CA VAL A 120 -5.95 -2.12 -2.92
C VAL A 120 -4.78 -2.49 -2.01
N ARG A 121 -5.02 -2.73 -0.72
CA ARG A 121 -3.95 -3.08 0.24
C ARG A 121 -3.66 -4.58 0.32
N THR A 122 -4.61 -5.41 -0.04
CA THR A 122 -4.49 -6.87 0.05
C THR A 122 -3.67 -7.43 -1.10
N VAL A 123 -2.55 -8.08 -0.78
CA VAL A 123 -1.78 -8.92 -1.70
C VAL A 123 -2.23 -10.36 -1.55
N GLU A 124 -2.40 -11.06 -2.68
CA GLU A 124 -2.47 -12.51 -2.70
C GLU A 124 -1.13 -13.08 -3.16
N TRP A 125 -0.30 -13.44 -2.18
CA TRP A 125 1.08 -13.87 -2.38
C TRP A 125 1.20 -15.18 -3.15
N ARG A 126 0.19 -16.07 -3.04
CA ARG A 126 0.17 -17.38 -3.68
C ARG A 126 -0.01 -17.28 -5.19
N PHE A 127 -0.69 -16.23 -5.65
CA PHE A 127 -0.92 -15.98 -7.08
C PHE A 127 -0.06 -14.83 -7.63
N ARG A 128 0.77 -14.18 -6.79
CA ARG A 128 1.58 -12.99 -7.15
C ARG A 128 0.74 -11.81 -7.65
N VAL A 129 -0.47 -11.62 -7.11
CA VAL A 129 -1.40 -10.59 -7.60
C VAL A 129 -1.98 -9.71 -6.50
N ARG A 130 -2.40 -8.52 -6.92
CA ARG A 130 -3.21 -7.59 -6.15
C ARG A 130 -4.50 -7.32 -6.92
N PHE A 131 -5.63 -7.79 -6.41
CA PHE A 131 -6.94 -7.57 -7.04
C PHE A 131 -7.86 -6.78 -6.14
N CYS A 132 -8.60 -5.82 -6.72
CA CYS A 132 -9.74 -5.21 -6.05
C CYS A 132 -10.89 -6.22 -5.95
N SER A 133 -11.86 -5.97 -5.06
CA SER A 133 -13.00 -6.86 -4.82
C SER A 133 -13.77 -7.26 -6.10
N LYS A 134 -13.88 -6.36 -7.07
CA LYS A 134 -14.52 -6.64 -8.37
C LYS A 134 -13.70 -7.63 -9.21
N CYS A 135 -12.40 -7.39 -9.33
CA CYS A 135 -11.52 -8.24 -10.13
C CYS A 135 -11.28 -9.59 -9.47
N SER A 136 -11.21 -9.66 -8.13
CA SER A 136 -11.08 -10.93 -7.43
C SER A 136 -12.29 -11.83 -7.65
N ALA A 137 -13.50 -11.27 -7.71
CA ALA A 137 -14.71 -12.04 -7.96
C ALA A 137 -14.77 -12.66 -9.38
N THR A 138 -14.01 -12.12 -10.33
CA THR A 138 -13.95 -12.62 -11.72
C THR A 138 -12.71 -13.44 -12.01
N LYS A 139 -11.59 -13.11 -11.36
CA LYS A 139 -10.27 -13.71 -11.62
C LYS A 139 -9.91 -14.84 -10.68
N LEU A 140 -10.62 -14.95 -9.54
CA LEU A 140 -10.44 -16.03 -8.60
C LEU A 140 -11.67 -16.93 -8.63
N VAL A 141 -11.43 -18.23 -8.78
CA VAL A 141 -12.50 -19.23 -8.90
C VAL A 141 -12.38 -20.27 -7.80
N ALA A 142 -13.54 -20.81 -7.40
CA ALA A 142 -13.62 -21.96 -6.52
C ALA A 142 -13.72 -23.22 -7.37
N MET A 143 -12.97 -24.25 -6.99
CA MET A 143 -13.04 -25.56 -7.64
C MET A 143 -14.14 -26.39 -6.97
N TYR A 144 -15.09 -26.89 -7.75
CA TYR A 144 -16.02 -27.95 -7.33
C TYR A 144 -15.41 -29.31 -7.71
N GLU A 145 -15.71 -30.37 -6.97
CA GLU A 145 -15.05 -31.70 -6.93
C GLU A 145 -14.84 -32.47 -8.27
N TRP A 146 -15.20 -31.94 -9.45
CA TRP A 146 -15.27 -32.66 -10.73
C TRP A 146 -13.97 -32.72 -11.56
N GLU A 147 -12.86 -32.12 -11.13
CA GLU A 147 -11.55 -32.11 -11.86
C GLU A 147 -10.47 -32.97 -11.15
N LEU A 148 -10.87 -34.04 -10.46
CA LEU A 148 -10.03 -34.96 -9.66
C LEU A 148 -8.84 -35.62 -10.40
N GLU A 149 -8.72 -35.49 -11.72
CA GLU A 149 -7.50 -35.87 -12.46
C GLU A 149 -6.32 -34.92 -12.18
N PHE A 150 -6.60 -33.68 -11.78
CA PHE A 150 -5.58 -32.69 -11.43
C PHE A 150 -5.45 -32.59 -9.91
N SER A 151 -4.39 -33.21 -9.38
CA SER A 151 -4.07 -33.10 -7.95
C SER A 151 -4.05 -31.62 -7.52
N PRO A 152 -4.73 -31.22 -6.41
CA PRO A 152 -4.83 -29.83 -5.93
C PRO A 152 -3.50 -29.20 -5.48
N ARG A 153 -2.35 -29.78 -5.88
CA ARG A 153 -0.98 -29.34 -5.59
C ARG A 153 -0.20 -28.97 -6.85
N LEU A 154 -0.82 -28.94 -8.01
CA LEU A 154 -0.18 -28.60 -9.30
C LEU A 154 -0.45 -27.15 -9.75
N VAL A 155 -1.34 -26.48 -9.03
CA VAL A 155 -1.68 -25.06 -9.15
C VAL A 155 -1.66 -24.47 -7.74
N ALA A 156 -1.15 -23.25 -7.59
CA ALA A 156 -1.21 -22.57 -6.31
C ALA A 156 -2.68 -22.38 -5.89
N TRP A 157 -2.95 -22.42 -4.59
CA TRP A 157 -4.31 -22.37 -4.07
C TRP A 157 -4.35 -21.70 -2.71
N ARG A 158 -5.49 -21.11 -2.35
CA ARG A 158 -5.72 -20.53 -1.04
C ARG A 158 -7.00 -21.06 -0.42
N TYR A 159 -7.00 -21.24 0.89
CA TYR A 159 -8.23 -21.47 1.63
C TYR A 159 -8.97 -20.14 1.88
N ALA A 160 -10.22 -20.04 1.42
CA ALA A 160 -11.11 -18.93 1.76
C ALA A 160 -11.91 -19.25 3.04
N SER A 161 -11.80 -18.40 4.06
CA SER A 161 -12.56 -18.50 5.32
C SER A 161 -13.93 -17.82 5.19
N LYS A 162 -14.80 -17.96 6.21
CA LYS A 162 -16.11 -17.28 6.27
C LYS A 162 -16.19 -16.36 7.50
N PRO A 163 -16.47 -15.06 7.34
CA PRO A 163 -16.41 -14.31 6.07
C PRO A 163 -14.95 -14.20 5.59
N ASP A 164 -14.76 -14.23 4.28
CA ASP A 164 -13.44 -14.01 3.70
C ASP A 164 -13.06 -12.53 3.88
N THR A 165 -12.09 -12.28 4.75
CA THR A 165 -11.63 -10.92 5.07
C THR A 165 -10.81 -10.29 3.95
N LYS A 166 -10.24 -11.09 3.05
CA LYS A 166 -9.41 -10.64 1.93
C LYS A 166 -10.25 -10.35 0.68
N TYR A 167 -11.23 -11.21 0.36
CA TYR A 167 -12.07 -11.10 -0.83
C TYR A 167 -13.55 -11.35 -0.52
N PRO A 168 -14.35 -10.29 -0.28
CA PRO A 168 -15.79 -10.45 -0.03
C PRO A 168 -16.48 -10.99 -1.29
N GLY A 169 -17.08 -12.17 -1.19
CA GLY A 169 -17.79 -12.82 -2.31
C GLY A 169 -17.96 -14.34 -2.16
N PHE A 170 -17.08 -14.99 -1.40
CA PHE A 170 -17.17 -16.43 -1.16
C PHE A 170 -18.17 -16.76 -0.04
N LYS A 171 -19.18 -17.58 -0.36
CA LYS A 171 -20.32 -17.89 0.52
C LYS A 171 -20.09 -19.12 1.43
N SER A 172 -19.06 -19.90 1.14
CA SER A 172 -18.67 -21.15 1.79
C SER A 172 -17.15 -21.22 1.97
N LYS A 173 -16.70 -22.05 2.91
CA LYS A 173 -15.27 -22.39 3.04
C LYS A 173 -14.88 -23.26 1.85
N GLN A 174 -13.86 -22.86 1.09
CA GLN A 174 -13.43 -23.57 -0.12
C GLN A 174 -12.02 -23.21 -0.53
N CYS A 175 -11.40 -24.07 -1.34
CA CYS A 175 -10.16 -23.76 -2.03
C CYS A 175 -10.45 -22.83 -3.21
N VAL A 176 -9.64 -21.79 -3.31
CA VAL A 176 -9.71 -20.75 -4.34
C VAL A 176 -8.41 -20.76 -5.13
N TYR A 177 -8.54 -20.51 -6.43
CA TYR A 177 -7.47 -20.58 -7.42
C TYR A 177 -7.51 -19.35 -8.32
N SER A 178 -6.38 -19.05 -8.96
CA SER A 178 -6.32 -18.07 -10.03
C SER A 178 -6.83 -18.69 -11.33
N GLN A 179 -7.85 -18.09 -11.96
CA GLN A 179 -8.37 -18.57 -13.25
C GLN A 179 -7.26 -18.61 -14.32
N ASP A 180 -6.46 -17.54 -14.38
CA ASP A 180 -5.40 -17.42 -15.37
C ASP A 180 -4.32 -18.51 -15.20
N GLU A 181 -4.08 -18.98 -13.96
CA GLU A 181 -3.12 -20.06 -13.68
C GLU A 181 -3.69 -21.43 -14.06
N ILE A 182 -4.98 -21.67 -13.77
CA ILE A 182 -5.68 -22.89 -14.20
C ILE A 182 -5.66 -22.99 -15.72
N ASP A 183 -6.07 -21.94 -16.42
CA ASP A 183 -6.16 -21.93 -17.89
C ASP A 183 -4.78 -22.19 -18.53
N MET A 184 -3.71 -21.61 -17.97
CA MET A 184 -2.35 -21.87 -18.42
C MET A 184 -1.95 -23.32 -18.17
N PHE A 185 -2.21 -23.85 -16.98
CA PHE A 185 -1.84 -25.21 -16.60
C PHE A 185 -2.58 -26.27 -17.42
N VAL A 186 -3.89 -26.11 -17.63
CA VAL A 186 -4.70 -27.00 -18.48
C VAL A 186 -4.16 -27.03 -19.90
N LYS A 187 -3.85 -25.87 -20.49
CA LYS A 187 -3.23 -25.81 -21.83
C LYS A 187 -1.88 -26.52 -21.89
N GLN A 188 -1.05 -26.41 -20.86
CA GLN A 188 0.24 -27.09 -20.79
C GLN A 188 0.08 -28.61 -20.70
N VAL A 189 -0.87 -29.11 -19.91
CA VAL A 189 -1.13 -30.55 -19.80
C VAL A 189 -1.74 -31.13 -21.07
N GLN A 190 -2.70 -30.43 -21.68
CA GLN A 190 -3.35 -30.85 -22.93
C GLN A 190 -2.39 -30.88 -24.14
N ALA A 191 -1.22 -30.25 -24.04
CA ALA A 191 -0.21 -30.27 -25.09
C ALA A 191 0.62 -31.57 -25.12
N PHE A 192 0.55 -32.41 -24.08
CA PHE A 192 1.23 -33.70 -24.05
C PHE A 192 0.37 -34.79 -24.70
N ASP A 193 0.98 -35.60 -25.56
CA ASP A 193 0.39 -36.85 -26.00
C ASP A 193 0.81 -37.96 -25.01
N LEU A 194 -0.11 -38.41 -24.14
CA LEU A 194 0.22 -39.36 -23.07
C LEU A 194 0.60 -40.77 -23.55
N GLU A 195 0.36 -41.10 -24.82
CA GLU A 195 0.83 -42.36 -25.41
C GLU A 195 2.32 -42.29 -25.75
N VAL A 196 2.81 -41.10 -26.12
CA VAL A 196 4.20 -40.87 -26.56
C VAL A 196 5.06 -40.24 -25.46
N ASP A 197 4.53 -39.23 -24.78
CA ASP A 197 5.27 -38.31 -23.91
C ASP A 197 5.20 -38.67 -22.42
N ARG A 198 4.68 -39.85 -22.05
CA ARG A 198 4.43 -40.21 -20.65
C ARG A 198 5.61 -39.94 -19.70
N PRO A 199 6.89 -40.25 -20.03
CA PRO A 199 8.02 -39.91 -19.17
C PRO A 199 8.23 -38.40 -19.00
N ALA A 200 8.10 -37.63 -20.09
CA ALA A 200 8.25 -36.18 -20.08
C ALA A 200 7.10 -35.51 -19.30
N TYR A 201 5.87 -36.01 -19.46
CA TYR A 201 4.71 -35.60 -18.68
C TYR A 201 4.93 -35.79 -17.19
N ASN A 202 5.37 -36.98 -16.77
CA ASN A 202 5.63 -37.27 -15.35
C ASN A 202 6.71 -36.34 -14.77
N ALA A 203 7.82 -36.15 -15.50
CA ALA A 203 8.89 -35.23 -15.10
C ALA A 203 8.37 -33.78 -14.99
N TYR A 204 7.51 -33.34 -15.92
CA TYR A 204 6.86 -32.04 -15.86
C TYR A 204 5.96 -31.89 -14.62
N ILE A 205 5.12 -32.90 -14.32
CA ILE A 205 4.24 -32.89 -13.15
C ILE A 205 5.03 -32.83 -11.84
N ASP A 206 6.13 -33.56 -11.73
CA ASP A 206 7.00 -33.54 -10.55
C ASP A 206 7.71 -32.18 -10.39
N ALA A 207 8.25 -31.63 -11.48
CA ALA A 207 8.83 -30.28 -11.47
C ALA A 207 7.80 -29.21 -11.10
N ARG A 208 6.57 -29.32 -11.63
CA ARG A 208 5.45 -28.42 -11.32
C ARG A 208 5.09 -28.48 -9.84
N ARG A 209 5.01 -29.67 -9.25
CA ARG A 209 4.72 -29.86 -7.82
C ARG A 209 5.76 -29.18 -6.94
N LEU A 210 7.04 -29.29 -7.28
CA LEU A 210 8.12 -28.59 -6.58
C LEU A 210 8.00 -27.07 -6.73
N ALA A 211 7.75 -26.58 -7.95
CA ALA A 211 7.60 -25.15 -8.21
C ALA A 211 6.43 -24.53 -7.43
N VAL A 212 5.25 -25.18 -7.45
CA VAL A 212 4.08 -24.73 -6.68
C VAL A 212 4.35 -24.80 -5.18
N GLY A 213 5.02 -25.86 -4.69
CA GLY A 213 5.47 -25.96 -3.31
C GLY A 213 6.34 -24.76 -2.88
N ASN A 214 7.30 -24.36 -3.72
CA ASN A 214 8.15 -23.20 -3.47
C ASN A 214 7.35 -21.89 -3.43
N VAL A 215 6.42 -21.69 -4.37
CA VAL A 215 5.54 -20.51 -4.37
C VAL A 215 4.70 -20.45 -3.10
N MET A 216 4.15 -21.58 -2.66
CA MET A 216 3.32 -21.66 -1.45
C MET A 216 4.13 -21.38 -0.17
N ASN A 217 5.35 -21.90 -0.08
CA ASN A 217 6.25 -21.62 1.05
C ASN A 217 6.68 -20.15 1.08
N HIS A 218 7.12 -19.62 -0.06
CA HIS A 218 7.49 -18.22 -0.18
C HIS A 218 6.33 -17.28 0.11
N ALA A 219 5.12 -17.62 -0.32
CA ALA A 219 3.92 -16.86 0.01
C ALA A 219 3.67 -16.79 1.52
N LYS A 220 3.96 -17.87 2.26
CA LYS A 220 3.89 -17.88 3.72
C LYS A 220 4.93 -16.95 4.36
N GLU A 221 6.18 -17.00 3.88
CA GLU A 221 7.24 -16.08 4.34
C GLU A 221 6.84 -14.61 4.15
N CYS A 222 6.21 -14.30 3.01
CA CYS A 222 5.71 -12.95 2.73
C CYS A 222 4.56 -12.54 3.66
N GLU A 223 3.62 -13.45 3.95
CA GLU A 223 2.54 -13.19 4.89
C GLU A 223 3.08 -12.92 6.31
N GLU A 224 4.02 -13.75 6.76
CA GLU A 224 4.67 -13.58 8.06
C GLU A 224 5.45 -12.26 8.13
N TRP A 225 6.16 -11.89 7.07
CA TRP A 225 6.85 -10.60 6.98
C TRP A 225 5.89 -9.42 7.09
N VAL A 226 4.76 -9.43 6.37
CA VAL A 226 3.75 -8.36 6.47
C VAL A 226 3.18 -8.25 7.89
N VAL A 227 2.96 -9.38 8.57
CA VAL A 227 2.51 -9.39 9.97
C VAL A 227 3.56 -8.73 10.86
N ARG A 228 4.84 -9.12 10.75
CA ARG A 228 5.94 -8.49 11.50
C ARG A 228 6.01 -6.98 11.26
N CYS A 229 6.04 -6.53 10.01
CA CYS A 229 6.08 -5.09 9.71
C CYS A 229 4.89 -4.33 10.30
N THR A 230 3.70 -4.95 10.33
CA THR A 230 2.50 -4.33 10.90
C THR A 230 2.60 -4.23 12.42
N ASP A 231 3.14 -5.26 13.07
CA ASP A 231 3.33 -5.30 14.53
C ASP A 231 4.45 -4.34 14.96
N ASP A 232 5.57 -4.29 14.23
CA ASP A 232 6.67 -3.34 14.46
C ASP A 232 6.17 -1.91 14.37
N ARG A 233 5.42 -1.58 13.31
CA ARG A 233 4.82 -0.25 13.15
C ARG A 233 3.83 0.06 14.28
N ARG A 234 3.04 -0.92 14.73
CA ARG A 234 2.13 -0.75 15.87
C ARG A 234 2.92 -0.45 17.15
N GLN A 235 4.00 -1.19 17.38
CA GLN A 235 4.85 -1.03 18.56
C GLN A 235 5.58 0.32 18.56
N GLU A 236 6.10 0.76 17.42
CA GLU A 236 6.70 2.08 17.25
C GLU A 236 5.70 3.20 17.60
N LEU A 237 4.49 3.13 17.05
CA LEU A 237 3.43 4.11 17.35
C LEU A 237 3.02 4.09 18.83
N GLN A 238 3.01 2.91 19.46
CA GLN A 238 2.74 2.78 20.90
C GLN A 238 3.88 3.36 21.75
N ASN A 239 5.13 3.17 21.34
CA ASN A 239 6.29 3.73 22.01
C ASN A 239 6.26 5.26 21.97
N ILE A 240 6.01 5.85 20.79
CA ILE A 240 5.87 7.31 20.65
C ILE A 240 4.73 7.85 21.53
N LYS A 241 3.61 7.12 21.62
CA LYS A 241 2.50 7.51 22.50
C LYS A 241 2.89 7.47 23.97
N ARG A 242 3.58 6.42 24.41
CA ARG A 242 4.04 6.27 25.79
C ARG A 242 5.01 7.40 26.16
N GLU A 243 6.02 7.64 25.34
CA GLU A 243 6.98 8.74 25.52
C GLU A 243 6.29 10.10 25.57
N ARG A 244 5.27 10.31 24.71
CA ARG A 244 4.47 11.54 24.74
C ARG A 244 3.69 11.69 26.06
N VAL A 245 3.07 10.62 26.54
CA VAL A 245 2.33 10.63 27.83
C VAL A 245 3.26 10.97 28.97
N GLU A 246 4.43 10.32 29.03
CA GLU A 246 5.47 10.58 30.04
C GLU A 246 5.90 12.05 30.02
N ALA A 247 6.23 12.59 28.84
CA ALA A 247 6.63 13.99 28.68
C ALA A 247 5.53 14.98 29.09
N VAL A 248 4.24 14.68 28.81
CA VAL A 248 3.13 15.53 29.25
C VAL A 248 2.98 15.49 30.78
N ILE A 249 3.06 14.30 31.38
CA ILE A 249 2.95 14.14 32.85
C ILE A 249 4.11 14.88 33.54
N GLU A 250 5.33 14.77 33.01
CA GLU A 250 6.50 15.48 33.51
C GLU A 250 6.27 17.00 33.49
N ARG A 251 5.87 17.56 32.34
CA ARG A 251 5.60 19.00 32.20
C ARG A 251 4.48 19.50 33.11
N LEU A 252 3.39 18.73 33.27
CA LEU A 252 2.33 19.08 34.22
C LEU A 252 2.81 18.99 35.68
N THR A 253 3.68 18.03 35.98
CA THR A 253 4.29 17.89 37.32
C THR A 253 5.18 19.07 37.65
N GLU A 254 5.99 19.56 36.69
CA GLU A 254 6.79 20.79 36.82
C GLU A 254 5.93 22.03 37.10
N LEU A 255 4.70 22.05 36.56
CA LEU A 255 3.71 23.10 36.81
C LEU A 255 2.95 22.95 38.13
N GLY A 256 3.26 21.92 38.92
CA GLY A 256 2.69 21.68 40.26
C GLY A 256 1.48 20.74 40.29
N TRP A 257 1.14 20.07 39.18
CA TRP A 257 -0.01 19.17 39.10
C TRP A 257 0.27 17.73 39.54
N GLY A 258 1.49 17.40 39.96
CA GLY A 258 1.90 16.02 40.23
C GLY A 258 1.03 15.28 41.26
N ASP A 259 0.65 15.93 42.35
CA ASP A 259 -0.22 15.33 43.38
C ASP A 259 -1.63 15.01 42.83
N ASP A 260 -2.22 15.94 42.07
CA ASP A 260 -3.53 15.72 41.45
C ASP A 260 -3.47 14.61 40.41
N ILE A 261 -2.41 14.55 39.59
CA ILE A 261 -2.20 13.45 38.63
C ILE A 261 -2.16 12.10 39.33
N SER A 262 -1.45 12.00 40.46
CA SER A 262 -1.33 10.75 41.23
C SER A 262 -2.65 10.25 41.81
N ARG A 263 -3.66 11.14 41.92
CA ARG A 263 -4.98 10.86 42.48
C ARG A 263 -6.08 10.73 41.43
N LEU A 264 -5.74 10.81 40.13
CA LEU A 264 -6.69 10.61 39.05
C LEU A 264 -7.27 9.20 39.10
N LEU A 265 -8.57 9.10 38.88
CA LEU A 265 -9.23 7.81 38.70
C LEU A 265 -8.89 7.24 37.31
N PRO A 266 -8.96 5.91 37.12
CA PRO A 266 -8.70 5.30 35.80
C PRO A 266 -9.57 5.88 34.67
N ALA A 267 -10.80 6.31 34.98
CA ALA A 267 -11.70 6.95 34.04
C ALA A 267 -11.25 8.36 33.60
N ASP A 268 -10.43 9.02 34.42
CA ASP A 268 -9.92 10.38 34.24
C ASP A 268 -8.42 10.38 33.89
N SER A 269 -7.90 9.25 33.40
CA SER A 269 -6.48 9.08 33.14
C SER A 269 -6.01 9.98 31.98
N LEU A 270 -4.89 10.67 32.18
CA LEU A 270 -4.20 11.39 31.11
C LEU A 270 -3.72 10.48 29.97
N VAL A 271 -3.52 9.17 30.24
CA VAL A 271 -3.08 8.18 29.24
C VAL A 271 -4.09 8.05 28.10
N SER A 272 -5.38 8.14 28.41
CA SER A 272 -6.47 8.04 27.43
C SER A 272 -6.90 9.41 26.87
N HIS A 273 -6.39 10.51 27.41
CA HIS A 273 -6.83 11.86 27.04
C HIS A 273 -6.54 12.17 25.56
N PRO A 274 -7.49 12.73 24.78
CA PRO A 274 -7.33 12.93 23.33
C PRO A 274 -6.15 13.81 22.91
N LEU A 275 -5.74 14.80 23.71
CA LEU A 275 -4.58 15.66 23.43
C LEU A 275 -3.23 14.96 23.72
N VAL A 276 -3.27 13.92 24.55
CA VAL A 276 -2.09 13.20 25.05
C VAL A 276 -1.89 11.90 24.26
N ASN A 277 -2.94 11.11 24.02
CA ASN A 277 -2.88 9.82 23.32
C ASN A 277 -2.74 9.98 21.79
N LYS A 278 -1.65 10.64 21.35
CA LYS A 278 -1.31 10.85 19.94
C LYS A 278 0.08 10.29 19.64
N PRO A 279 0.26 9.60 18.50
CA PRO A 279 1.56 9.05 18.10
C PRO A 279 2.42 10.14 17.43
N VAL A 280 2.69 11.22 18.16
CA VAL A 280 3.53 12.34 17.69
C VAL A 280 4.39 12.80 18.86
N PRO A 281 5.71 12.97 18.71
CA PRO A 281 6.56 13.49 19.78
C PRO A 281 6.05 14.83 20.33
N LEU A 282 6.22 15.05 21.64
CA LEU A 282 5.89 16.32 22.27
C LEU A 282 7.03 17.32 22.04
N THR A 283 6.80 18.31 21.17
CA THR A 283 7.72 19.44 21.00
C THR A 283 7.26 20.64 21.82
N ASP A 284 8.14 21.59 22.12
CA ASP A 284 7.78 22.81 22.87
C ASP A 284 6.64 23.58 22.19
N ARG A 285 6.64 23.65 20.85
CA ARG A 285 5.56 24.27 20.10
C ARG A 285 4.24 23.54 20.29
N ILE A 286 4.24 22.21 20.25
CA ILE A 286 3.01 21.42 20.45
C ILE A 286 2.53 21.56 21.90
N TRP A 287 3.45 21.52 22.87
CA TRP A 287 3.17 21.71 24.28
C TRP A 287 2.45 23.04 24.53
N ASN A 288 3.01 24.16 24.05
CA ASN A 288 2.42 25.48 24.21
C ASN A 288 1.01 25.59 23.61
N ASN A 289 0.67 24.79 22.60
CA ASN A 289 -0.66 24.81 21.99
C ASN A 289 -1.71 23.98 22.76
N ILE A 290 -1.28 23.02 23.58
CA ILE A 290 -2.18 22.11 24.31
C ILE A 290 -2.18 22.35 25.81
N ARG A 291 -1.21 23.13 26.31
CA ARG A 291 -0.98 23.38 27.73
C ARG A 291 -2.23 23.87 28.44
N ASP A 292 -2.81 24.99 28.00
CA ASP A 292 -3.92 25.63 28.69
C ASP A 292 -5.11 24.67 28.83
N GLN A 293 -5.45 23.93 27.77
CA GLN A 293 -6.51 22.93 27.80
C GLN A 293 -6.22 21.76 28.75
N LEU A 294 -4.96 21.41 28.95
CA LEU A 294 -4.57 20.37 29.90
C LEU A 294 -4.60 20.91 31.34
N GLU A 295 -4.21 22.17 31.58
CA GLU A 295 -4.33 22.81 32.90
C GLU A 295 -5.81 22.95 33.29
N ASP A 296 -6.68 23.40 32.38
CA ASP A 296 -8.14 23.47 32.57
C ASP A 296 -8.71 22.08 32.92
N TYR A 297 -8.29 21.04 32.19
CA TYR A 297 -8.69 19.66 32.49
C TYR A 297 -8.25 19.22 33.89
N MET A 298 -7.04 19.56 34.30
CA MET A 298 -6.53 19.23 35.63
C MET A 298 -7.28 19.98 36.74
N GLU A 299 -7.69 21.23 36.50
CA GLU A 299 -8.54 22.00 37.41
C GLU A 299 -9.91 21.33 37.60
N ASP A 300 -10.54 20.91 36.51
CA ASP A 300 -11.81 20.19 36.54
C ASP A 300 -11.69 18.87 37.33
N MET A 301 -10.61 18.13 37.13
CA MET A 301 -10.38 16.87 37.85
C MET A 301 -10.11 17.09 39.34
N ARG A 302 -9.35 18.14 39.69
CA ARG A 302 -9.15 18.56 41.09
C ARG A 302 -10.48 18.90 41.74
N LYS A 303 -11.34 19.67 41.06
CA LYS A 303 -12.67 20.05 41.56
C LYS A 303 -13.56 18.83 41.78
N LYS A 304 -13.67 17.95 40.78
CA LYS A 304 -14.42 16.69 40.86
C LYS A 304 -14.00 15.85 42.06
N ARG A 305 -12.69 15.76 42.33
CA ARG A 305 -12.15 15.05 43.49
C ARG A 305 -12.57 15.71 44.81
N LEU A 306 -12.44 17.03 44.93
CA LEU A 306 -12.80 17.76 46.15
C LEU A 306 -14.31 17.67 46.44
N ASP A 307 -15.16 17.78 45.42
CA ASP A 307 -16.62 17.64 45.55
C ASP A 307 -17.00 16.23 46.02
N SER A 308 -16.36 15.19 45.49
CA SER A 308 -16.55 13.81 45.94
C SER A 308 -16.17 13.63 47.41
N ILE A 309 -15.03 14.18 47.84
CA ILE A 309 -14.59 14.11 49.25
C ILE A 309 -15.59 14.83 50.17
N ALA A 310 -16.08 16.01 49.77
CA ALA A 310 -17.06 16.76 50.53
C ALA A 310 -18.39 15.99 50.68
N PHE A 311 -18.87 15.39 49.59
CA PHE A 311 -20.06 14.55 49.58
C PHE A 311 -19.94 13.37 50.56
N TRP A 312 -18.84 12.62 50.50
CA TRP A 312 -18.63 11.46 51.38
C TRP A 312 -18.43 11.84 52.84
N LYS A 313 -17.85 13.00 53.15
CA LYS A 313 -17.77 13.53 54.51
C LYS A 313 -19.18 13.86 55.05
N GLY A 314 -19.98 14.58 54.29
CA GLY A 314 -21.36 14.91 54.67
C GLY A 314 -22.26 13.68 54.86
N ALA A 315 -22.12 12.66 54.00
CA ALA A 315 -22.87 11.42 54.15
C ALA A 315 -22.49 10.64 55.43
N ARG A 316 -21.21 10.65 55.79
CA ARG A 316 -20.70 9.96 57.00
C ARG A 316 -21.16 10.65 58.29
N ASP A 317 -21.25 11.98 58.29
CA ASP A 317 -21.75 12.75 59.43
C ASP A 317 -23.27 12.59 59.65
N VAL A 318 -24.04 12.29 58.60
CA VAL A 318 -25.48 11.96 58.70
C VAL A 318 -25.69 10.54 59.25
N SER A 319 -24.82 9.58 58.93
CA SER A 319 -24.92 8.19 59.40
C SER A 319 -24.48 7.96 60.86
N VAL A 320 -23.69 8.88 61.44
CA VAL A 320 -23.26 8.81 62.85
C VAL A 320 -24.28 9.49 63.79
N ASN A 321 -25.21 10.28 63.26
CA ASN A 321 -26.25 10.99 64.00
C ASN A 321 -27.65 10.34 63.90
N MET A 322 -27.74 9.11 63.38
CA MET A 322 -28.93 8.23 63.45
C MET A 322 -28.65 7.04 64.37
#